data_AF-A0A8K1G5Z3-F1
#
_entry.id   AF-A0A8K1G5Z3-F1
#
_cell.length_a   1.000
_cell.length_b   1.000
_cell.length_c   1.000
_cell.angle_alpha   90.00
_cell.angle_beta   90.00
_cell.angle_gamma   90.00
#
_symmetry.space_group_name_H-M   'P 1'
#
loop_
_entity.id
_entity.type
_entity.pdbx_description
1 polymer ?
#
loop_
_entity_poly.entity_id
_entity_poly.type
_entity_poly.pdbx_seq_one_letter_code
_entity_poly.pdbx_strand_id
1 'polypeptide(L)'
;MSPQTFTFPYGLLLHFSCDPGFGLRGAAQSQCQADGTWDPPVPTCQPVRCPQLPKQEDVVVHFNKLFYEVNETVTFSCKRNGYSGTPSKTTCSADGTWKPPPACKKPDVCERILQNKAAFQCGIPLPDLKTLLEVQKLYLEIQKLEKELKITTNG
;
A
#
# COMPACT_ATOMS: atom_id res chain seq x y z
N MET A 1 -43.82 23.00 -0.64
CA MET A 1 -43.64 21.64 -0.08
C MET A 1 -44.08 21.68 1.37
N SER A 2 -45.16 20.98 1.74
CA SER A 2 -45.57 20.88 3.14
C SER A 2 -44.64 19.89 3.85
N PRO A 3 -44.06 20.21 5.01
CA PRO A 3 -43.29 19.23 5.79
C PRO A 3 -44.24 18.11 6.23
N GLN A 4 -43.93 16.87 5.87
CA GLN A 4 -44.65 15.72 6.42
C GLN A 4 -44.16 15.49 7.85
N THR A 5 -45.06 15.68 8.81
CA THR A 5 -44.79 15.38 10.22
C THR A 5 -45.31 13.98 10.53
N PHE A 6 -44.44 13.13 11.07
CA PHE A 6 -44.78 11.80 11.56
C PHE A 6 -44.77 11.82 13.09
N THR A 7 -45.83 11.30 13.72
CA THR A 7 -45.94 11.18 15.17
C THR A 7 -45.69 9.75 15.59
N PHE A 8 -44.79 9.53 16.55
CA PHE A 8 -44.41 8.21 17.03
C PHE A 8 -44.74 8.05 18.51
N PRO A 9 -45.33 6.92 18.94
CA PRO A 9 -45.64 6.69 20.34
C PRO A 9 -44.37 6.53 21.18
N TYR A 10 -44.50 6.85 22.47
CA TYR A 10 -43.49 6.58 23.50
C TYR A 10 -43.04 5.11 23.46
N GLY A 11 -41.75 4.90 23.64
CA GLY A 11 -41.12 3.58 23.68
C GLY A 11 -40.89 2.97 22.29
N LEU A 12 -41.39 3.57 21.20
CA LEU A 12 -41.13 3.07 19.86
C LEU A 12 -39.66 3.23 19.49
N LEU A 13 -39.05 2.13 19.08
CA LEU A 13 -37.70 2.07 18.55
C LEU A 13 -37.74 2.12 17.02
N LEU A 14 -37.07 3.10 16.42
CA LEU A 14 -36.93 3.23 14.97
C LEU A 14 -35.52 2.84 14.52
N HIS A 15 -35.44 2.25 13.32
CA HIS A 15 -34.19 2.05 12.60
C HIS A 15 -34.06 3.09 11.49
N PHE A 16 -32.87 3.66 11.37
CA PHE A 16 -32.55 4.66 10.36
C PHE A 16 -31.54 4.09 9.36
N SER A 17 -31.80 4.38 8.09
CA SER A 17 -30.91 4.10 6.97
C SER A 17 -30.85 5.31 6.06
N CYS A 18 -29.73 5.50 5.38
CA CYS A 18 -29.57 6.57 4.41
C CYS A 18 -29.70 6.04 2.99
N ASP A 19 -30.10 6.93 2.08
CA ASP A 19 -30.10 6.65 0.65
C ASP A 19 -28.69 6.31 0.14
N PRO A 20 -28.58 5.56 -0.99
CA PRO A 20 -27.29 5.27 -1.59
C PRO A 20 -26.45 6.54 -1.82
N GLY A 21 -25.19 6.49 -1.41
CA GLY A 21 -24.27 7.64 -1.48
C GLY A 21 -24.30 8.54 -0.24
N PHE A 22 -25.13 8.25 0.77
CA PHE A 22 -25.13 8.91 2.06
C PHE A 22 -24.79 7.91 3.18
N GLY A 23 -23.96 8.34 4.12
CA GLY A 23 -23.55 7.59 5.29
C GLY A 23 -24.28 8.11 6.52
N LEU A 24 -24.73 7.17 7.38
CA LEU A 24 -25.40 7.49 8.63
C LEU A 24 -24.40 8.01 9.66
N ARG A 25 -24.65 9.22 10.20
CA ARG A 25 -23.90 9.82 11.31
C ARG A 25 -24.77 9.85 12.56
N GLY A 26 -24.39 9.03 13.54
CA GLY A 26 -25.14 8.85 14.79
C GLY A 26 -25.48 7.37 14.99
N ALA A 27 -26.41 7.11 15.91
CA ALA A 27 -26.90 5.75 16.16
C ALA A 27 -27.86 5.30 15.04
N ALA A 28 -27.77 4.03 14.63
CA ALA A 28 -28.70 3.44 13.66
C ALA A 28 -30.11 3.23 14.22
N GLN A 29 -30.26 3.35 15.53
CA GLN A 29 -31.51 3.19 16.24
C GLN A 29 -31.73 4.35 17.19
N SER A 30 -32.98 4.76 17.35
CA SER A 30 -33.37 5.75 18.34
C SER A 30 -34.76 5.43 18.88
N GLN A 31 -34.98 5.71 20.17
CA GLN A 31 -36.24 5.49 20.84
C GLN A 31 -36.90 6.80 21.26
N CYS A 32 -38.21 6.90 21.04
CA CYS A 32 -39.04 8.00 21.51
C CYS A 32 -39.21 7.93 23.04
N GLN A 33 -38.71 8.94 23.74
CA GLN A 33 -38.72 9.06 25.19
C GLN A 33 -40.03 9.68 25.69
N ALA A 34 -40.27 9.58 27.01
CA ALA A 34 -41.50 10.09 27.62
C ALA A 34 -41.64 11.63 27.53
N ASP A 35 -40.51 12.34 27.40
CA ASP A 35 -40.46 13.79 27.22
C ASP A 35 -40.61 14.22 25.74
N GLY A 36 -40.86 13.27 24.83
CA GLY A 36 -40.99 13.49 23.40
C GLY A 36 -39.66 13.66 22.66
N THR A 37 -38.52 13.46 23.34
CA THR A 37 -37.21 13.48 22.70
C THR A 37 -36.82 12.10 22.17
N TRP A 38 -35.76 12.06 21.37
CA TRP A 38 -35.20 10.85 20.81
C TRP A 38 -33.87 10.56 21.49
N ASP A 39 -33.73 9.34 22.03
CA ASP A 39 -32.48 8.89 22.63
C ASP A 39 -32.06 7.51 22.09
N PRO A 40 -30.85 7.39 21.51
CA PRO A 40 -29.91 8.47 21.16
C PRO A 40 -30.52 9.48 20.17
N PRO A 41 -29.99 10.71 20.01
CA PRO A 41 -30.53 11.68 19.05
C PRO A 41 -30.67 11.12 17.64
N VAL A 42 -31.72 11.54 16.92
CA VAL A 42 -31.98 11.09 15.54
C VAL A 42 -30.73 11.32 14.67
N PRO A 43 -30.25 10.29 13.95
CA PRO A 43 -29.05 10.40 13.15
C PRO A 43 -29.24 11.31 11.94
N THR A 44 -28.13 11.76 11.36
CA THR A 44 -28.13 12.55 10.11
C THR A 44 -27.50 11.75 8.97
N CYS A 45 -28.00 11.97 7.76
CA CYS A 45 -27.39 11.41 6.55
C CYS A 45 -26.43 12.44 5.95
N GLN A 46 -25.15 12.08 5.86
CA GLN A 46 -24.12 12.92 5.25
C GLN A 46 -23.64 12.28 3.94
N PRO A 47 -23.32 13.07 2.90
CA PRO A 47 -22.74 12.52 1.68
C PRO A 47 -21.49 11.70 1.97
N VAL A 48 -21.44 10.47 1.47
CA VAL A 48 -20.23 9.66 1.51
C VAL A 48 -19.20 10.30 0.60
N ARG A 49 -17.99 10.44 1.12
CA ARG A 49 -16.87 11.04 0.40
C ARG A 49 -15.64 10.17 0.58
N CYS A 50 -14.92 9.94 -0.51
CA CYS A 50 -13.62 9.29 -0.42
C CYS A 50 -12.55 10.32 -0.04
N PRO A 51 -11.58 9.93 0.79
CA PRO A 51 -10.50 10.82 1.19
C PRO A 51 -9.63 11.17 0.00
N GLN A 52 -8.94 12.30 0.12
CA GLN A 52 -7.85 12.68 -0.78
C GLN A 52 -6.91 11.49 -1.05
N LEU A 53 -6.51 11.29 -2.31
CA LEU A 53 -5.54 10.25 -2.64
C LEU A 53 -4.20 10.58 -1.95
N PRO A 54 -3.51 9.59 -1.36
CA PRO A 54 -2.27 9.81 -0.65
C PRO A 54 -1.25 10.49 -1.57
N LYS A 55 -0.66 11.59 -1.09
CA LYS A 55 0.52 12.19 -1.72
C LYS A 55 1.75 11.33 -1.38
N GLN A 56 1.78 10.10 -1.86
CA GLN A 56 2.96 9.25 -1.75
C GLN A 56 3.92 9.60 -2.89
N GLU A 57 5.24 9.52 -2.65
CA GLU A 57 6.26 9.77 -3.68
C GLU A 57 6.07 8.91 -4.94
N ASP A 58 5.48 7.72 -4.77
CA ASP A 58 5.22 6.77 -5.84
C ASP A 58 3.91 7.02 -6.59
N VAL A 59 2.95 7.79 -6.06
CA VAL A 59 1.62 7.98 -6.67
C VAL A 59 1.48 9.40 -7.21
N VAL A 60 1.34 9.53 -8.53
CA VAL A 60 1.16 10.81 -9.22
C VAL A 60 -0.30 10.97 -9.64
N VAL A 61 -0.96 12.02 -9.16
CA VAL A 61 -2.35 12.37 -9.50
C VAL A 61 -2.40 13.75 -10.15
N HIS A 62 -2.98 13.83 -11.35
CA HIS A 62 -3.24 15.10 -12.03
C HIS A 62 -4.55 15.65 -11.45
N PHE A 63 -4.47 16.67 -10.57
CA PHE A 63 -5.59 17.29 -9.84
C PHE A 63 -6.11 16.51 -8.62
N ASN A 64 -5.38 16.63 -7.51
CA ASN A 64 -5.77 16.02 -6.24
C ASN A 64 -6.73 16.93 -5.45
N LYS A 65 -7.98 16.50 -5.24
CA LYS A 65 -9.00 17.19 -4.43
C LYS A 65 -8.86 16.78 -2.95
N LEU A 66 -9.38 17.60 -2.04
CA LEU A 66 -9.44 17.27 -0.61
C LEU A 66 -10.38 16.08 -0.32
N PHE A 67 -11.41 15.91 -1.15
CA PHE A 67 -12.36 14.82 -1.09
C PHE A 67 -12.99 14.59 -2.48
N TYR A 68 -13.55 13.40 -2.66
CA TYR A 68 -14.22 12.99 -3.89
C TYR A 68 -15.59 12.39 -3.57
N GLU A 69 -16.55 12.61 -4.46
CA GLU A 69 -17.91 12.09 -4.36
C GLU A 69 -18.00 10.67 -4.91
N VAL A 70 -19.03 9.94 -4.48
CA VAL A 70 -19.29 8.57 -4.94
C VAL A 70 -19.43 8.53 -6.47
N ASN A 71 -18.85 7.50 -7.09
CA ASN A 71 -18.73 7.31 -8.54
C ASN A 71 -17.75 8.24 -9.27
N GLU A 72 -17.13 9.22 -8.59
CA GLU A 72 -16.01 9.96 -9.20
C GLU A 72 -14.83 9.02 -9.47
N THR A 73 -14.26 9.11 -10.67
CA THR A 73 -13.12 8.30 -11.09
C THR A 73 -11.89 9.18 -11.28
N VAL A 74 -10.79 8.80 -10.61
CA VAL A 74 -9.52 9.51 -10.64
C VAL A 74 -8.48 8.66 -11.36
N THR A 75 -7.68 9.30 -12.21
CA THR A 75 -6.55 8.65 -12.87
C THR A 75 -5.27 8.97 -12.10
N PHE A 76 -4.50 7.95 -11.74
CA PHE A 76 -3.22 8.07 -11.06
C PHE A 76 -2.16 7.22 -11.76
N SER A 77 -0.89 7.60 -11.65
CA SER A 77 0.22 6.85 -12.24
C SER A 77 1.27 6.54 -11.19
N CYS A 78 1.94 5.39 -11.34
CA CYS A 78 3.01 5.00 -10.42
C CYS A 78 4.36 5.50 -10.91
N LYS A 79 5.06 6.30 -10.11
CA LYS A 79 6.42 6.73 -10.40
C LYS A 79 7.39 5.59 -10.10
N ARG A 80 8.24 5.24 -11.06
CA ARG A 80 9.31 4.24 -10.90
C ARG A 80 10.59 4.77 -11.54
N ASN A 81 11.68 4.79 -10.79
CA ASN A 81 12.99 5.27 -11.25
C ASN A 81 12.94 6.66 -11.92
N GLY A 82 12.12 7.57 -11.40
CA GLY A 82 11.96 8.93 -11.97
C GLY A 82 10.91 9.07 -13.06
N TYR A 83 10.44 7.97 -13.68
CA TYR A 83 9.47 7.97 -14.76
C TYR A 83 8.06 7.65 -14.27
N SER A 84 7.05 8.30 -14.86
CA SER A 84 5.65 7.95 -14.63
C SER A 84 5.31 6.68 -15.41
N GLY A 85 4.86 5.65 -14.70
CA GLY A 85 4.32 4.44 -15.28
C GLY A 85 2.96 4.66 -15.92
N THR A 86 2.33 3.56 -16.35
CA THR A 86 1.02 3.57 -17.00
C THR A 86 -0.06 4.16 -16.09
N PRO A 87 -0.92 5.06 -16.60
CA PRO A 87 -2.05 5.58 -15.85
C PRO A 87 -3.04 4.47 -15.49
N SER A 88 -3.39 4.38 -14.21
CA SER A 88 -4.41 3.52 -13.64
C SER A 88 -5.59 4.35 -13.17
N LYS A 89 -6.78 3.75 -13.07
CA LYS A 89 -8.01 4.42 -12.62
C LYS A 89 -8.48 3.83 -11.30
N THR A 90 -8.99 4.69 -10.43
CA THR A 90 -9.68 4.32 -9.20
C THR A 90 -11.00 5.06 -9.12
N THR A 91 -12.04 4.41 -8.59
CA THR A 91 -13.37 4.99 -8.45
C THR A 91 -13.77 5.05 -6.98
N CYS A 92 -14.36 6.16 -6.55
CA CYS A 92 -14.87 6.31 -5.21
C CYS A 92 -16.15 5.48 -5.04
N SER A 93 -16.12 4.52 -4.12
CA SER A 93 -17.24 3.62 -3.85
C SER A 93 -18.18 4.21 -2.79
N ALA A 94 -19.43 3.72 -2.75
CA ALA A 94 -20.46 4.18 -1.82
C ALA A 94 -20.17 3.90 -0.35
N ASP A 95 -19.13 3.12 -0.05
CA ASP A 95 -18.63 2.87 1.31
C ASP A 95 -17.51 3.85 1.73
N GLY A 96 -17.18 4.83 0.88
CA GLY A 96 -16.13 5.81 1.13
C GLY A 96 -14.72 5.29 0.88
N THR A 97 -14.59 4.12 0.23
CA THR A 97 -13.31 3.52 -0.15
C THR A 97 -13.05 3.64 -1.64
N TRP A 98 -11.76 3.61 -1.99
CA TRP A 98 -11.31 3.63 -3.38
C TRP A 98 -11.20 2.21 -3.94
N LYS A 99 -11.78 1.99 -5.14
CA LYS A 99 -11.77 0.68 -5.81
C LYS A 99 -11.31 0.82 -7.27
N PRO A 100 -10.22 0.13 -7.69
CA PRO A 100 -9.25 -0.56 -6.83
C PRO A 100 -8.46 0.43 -5.94
N PRO A 101 -7.83 -0.02 -4.83
CA PRO A 101 -7.03 0.86 -3.99
C PRO A 101 -5.94 1.59 -4.79
N PRO A 102 -5.78 2.92 -4.62
CA PRO A 102 -4.81 3.74 -5.35
C PRO A 102 -3.43 3.60 -4.73
N ALA A 103 -2.91 2.37 -4.74
CA ALA A 103 -1.62 2.01 -4.19
C ALA A 103 -0.72 1.48 -5.29
N CYS A 104 0.51 2.00 -5.35
CA CYS A 104 1.53 1.44 -6.22
C CYS A 104 2.08 0.17 -5.58
N LYS A 105 2.08 -0.92 -6.34
CA LYS A 105 2.81 -2.12 -5.95
C LYS A 105 4.28 -1.74 -5.85
N LYS A 106 4.83 -1.79 -4.63
CA LYS A 106 6.28 -1.77 -4.46
C LYS A 106 6.86 -2.91 -5.30
N PRO A 107 8.01 -2.73 -5.95
CA PRO A 107 8.71 -3.87 -6.51
C PRO A 107 8.82 -4.91 -5.38
N ASP A 108 8.40 -6.15 -5.63
CA ASP A 108 8.73 -7.25 -4.73
C ASP A 108 10.26 -7.30 -4.69
N VAL A 109 10.87 -6.72 -3.66
CA VAL A 109 12.27 -6.96 -3.34
C VAL A 109 12.36 -8.34 -2.68
N CYS A 110 11.90 -9.37 -3.40
CA CYS A 110 12.69 -10.57 -3.53
C CYS A 110 13.67 -10.24 -4.64
N GLU A 111 14.78 -9.58 -4.28
CA GLU A 111 15.94 -9.58 -5.16
C GLU A 111 16.14 -11.02 -5.58
N ARG A 112 16.02 -11.27 -6.88
CA ARG A 112 16.65 -12.43 -7.46
C ARG A 112 18.14 -12.26 -7.18
N ILE A 113 18.60 -12.73 -6.02
CA ILE A 113 19.97 -13.24 -5.82
C ILE A 113 20.09 -14.55 -6.65
N LEU A 114 19.58 -14.54 -7.88
CA LEU A 114 19.82 -15.54 -8.91
C LEU A 114 20.92 -15.08 -9.86
N GLN A 115 21.60 -13.96 -9.58
CA GLN A 115 22.92 -13.69 -10.13
C GLN A 115 24.03 -14.43 -9.37
N ASN A 116 23.76 -14.88 -8.13
CA ASN A 116 24.72 -15.67 -7.34
C ASN A 116 24.38 -17.16 -7.27
N LYS A 117 23.57 -17.70 -8.20
CA LYS A 117 23.53 -19.17 -8.40
C LYS A 117 24.89 -19.71 -8.89
N ALA A 118 25.71 -18.85 -9.51
CA ALA A 118 27.10 -19.14 -9.83
C ALA A 118 28.06 -18.96 -8.62
N ALA A 119 27.71 -18.14 -7.63
CA ALA A 119 28.56 -17.88 -6.47
C ALA A 119 28.30 -18.85 -5.29
N PHE A 120 27.09 -19.41 -5.19
CA PHE A 120 26.76 -20.43 -4.19
C PHE A 120 26.42 -21.76 -4.87
N GLN A 121 27.44 -22.48 -5.32
CA GLN A 121 27.32 -23.93 -5.52
C GLN A 121 27.32 -24.60 -4.13
N CYS A 122 26.15 -24.68 -3.48
CA CYS A 122 25.97 -25.68 -2.43
C CYS A 122 26.09 -27.06 -3.10
N GLY A 123 27.22 -27.73 -2.90
CA GLY A 123 27.51 -29.01 -3.55
C GLY A 123 28.98 -29.43 -3.49
N ILE A 124 29.91 -28.53 -3.17
CA ILE A 124 31.31 -28.87 -2.90
C ILE A 124 31.40 -29.31 -1.43
N PRO A 125 31.78 -30.58 -1.12
CA PRO A 125 32.06 -31.01 0.24
C PRO A 125 33.05 -30.06 0.92
N LEU A 126 32.82 -29.73 2.20
CA LEU A 126 33.73 -28.88 2.99
C LEU A 126 35.22 -29.28 2.89
N PRO A 127 35.60 -30.58 2.81
CA PRO A 127 36.98 -30.99 2.57
C PRO A 127 37.56 -30.52 1.22
N ASP A 128 36.75 -30.55 0.17
CA ASP A 128 37.16 -30.14 -1.18
C ASP A 128 37.30 -28.62 -1.26
N LEU A 129 36.41 -27.87 -0.58
CA LEU A 129 36.54 -26.43 -0.43
C LEU A 129 37.81 -26.05 0.32
N LYS A 130 38.13 -26.76 1.41
CA LYS A 130 39.37 -26.56 2.16
C LYS A 130 40.60 -26.83 1.29
N THR A 131 40.57 -27.91 0.52
CA THR A 131 41.64 -28.28 -0.42
C THR A 131 41.83 -27.20 -1.49
N LEU A 132 40.74 -26.68 -2.07
CA LEU A 132 40.79 -25.61 -3.07
C LEU A 132 41.36 -24.31 -2.49
N LEU A 133 40.98 -23.94 -1.27
CA LEU A 133 41.52 -22.76 -0.59
C LEU A 133 43.00 -22.91 -0.26
N GLU A 134 43.45 -24.11 0.12
CA GLU A 134 44.86 -24.42 0.35
C GLU A 134 45.68 -24.34 -0.95
N VAL A 135 45.16 -24.88 -2.05
CA VAL A 135 45.78 -24.76 -3.38
C VAL A 135 45.86 -23.29 -3.83
N GLN A 136 44.78 -22.53 -3.63
CA GLN A 136 44.74 -21.11 -4.00
C GLN A 136 45.75 -20.29 -3.18
N LYS A 137 45.90 -20.61 -1.88
CA LYS A 137 46.91 -19.97 -1.03
C LYS A 137 48.33 -20.25 -1.52
N LEU A 138 48.65 -21.51 -1.84
CA LEU A 138 49.95 -21.90 -2.38
C LEU A 138 50.25 -21.20 -3.70
N TYR A 139 49.26 -21.09 -4.59
CA TYR A 139 49.42 -20.38 -5.86
C TYR A 139 49.78 -18.90 -5.66
N LEU A 140 49.12 -18.22 -4.71
CA LEU A 140 49.42 -16.82 -4.40
C LEU A 140 50.80 -16.65 -3.76
N GLU A 141 51.24 -17.59 -2.92
CA GLU A 141 52.59 -17.62 -2.39
C GLU A 141 53.64 -17.81 -3.50
N ILE A 142 53.40 -18.71 -4.46
CA ILE A 142 54.26 -18.88 -5.64
C ILE A 142 54.35 -17.59 -6.45
N GLN A 143 53.20 -16.96 -6.75
CA GLN A 143 53.17 -15.69 -7.49
C GLN A 143 53.93 -14.56 -6.76
N LYS A 144 53.84 -14.53 -5.43
CA LYS A 144 54.59 -13.57 -4.60
C LYS A 144 56.10 -13.82 -4.71
N LEU A 145 56.53 -15.07 -4.58
CA LEU A 145 57.94 -15.46 -4.70
C LEU A 145 58.50 -15.18 -6.10
N GLU A 146 57.74 -15.49 -7.17
CA GLU A 146 58.12 -15.16 -8.54
C GLU A 146 58.32 -13.65 -8.74
N LYS A 147 57.47 -12.83 -8.11
CA LYS A 147 57.60 -11.38 -8.16
C LYS A 147 58.83 -10.89 -7.41
N GLU A 148 59.10 -11.42 -6.22
CA GLU A 148 60.30 -11.10 -5.44
C GLU A 148 61.59 -11.52 -6.17
N LEU A 149 61.59 -12.70 -6.80
CA LEU A 149 62.71 -13.17 -7.62
C LEU A 149 62.94 -12.28 -8.84
N LYS A 150 61.87 -11.87 -9.56
CA LYS A 150 61.96 -10.93 -10.69
C LYS A 150 62.50 -9.55 -10.28
N ILE A 151 62.18 -9.09 -9.07
CA ILE A 151 62.72 -7.85 -8.50
C ILE A 151 64.22 -7.99 -8.23
N THR A 152 64.66 -9.16 -7.75
CA THR A 152 66.06 -9.43 -7.39
C THR A 152 66.95 -9.66 -8.63
N THR A 153 66.41 -10.09 -9.76
CA THR A 153 67.18 -10.27 -11.02
C THR A 153 67.29 -9.02 -11.90
N ASN A 154 66.51 -7.97 -11.62
CA ASN A 154 66.48 -6.72 -12.40
C ASN A 154 67.13 -5.53 -11.67
N GLY A 155 67.79 -5.77 -10.54
CA GLY A 155 68.64 -4.80 -9.82
C GLY A 155 70.07 -5.31 -9.76
#